data_AF-A0A173QYX1-F1
#
_entry.id   AF-A0A173QYX1-F1
#
_cell.length_a   1.000
_cell.length_b   1.000
_cell.length_c   1.000
_cell.angle_alpha   90.00
_cell.angle_beta   90.00
_cell.angle_gamma   90.00
#
_symmetry.space_group_name_H-M   'P 1'
#
loop_
_entity.id
_entity.type
_entity.pdbx_description
1 polymer ?
#
loop_
_entity_poly.entity_id
_entity_poly.type
_entity_poly.pdbx_seq_one_letter_code
_entity_poly.pdbx_strand_id
1 'polypeptide(L)'
;MSGLLRGFGLFLLPLCGWLAGDAVQARTTLHLAALQRTIELLQRIRQEIQYRRADLQSLYRQLCREDLVPQIPGGTLQQLPAPEQLSAAERVCFTECFCGIGRAEAAQECERLSYYTVRFEDYLQQARRTAQRQAGLPHRLGLAGGMMLALLFL
;
A
#
# COMPACT_ATOMS: atom_id res chain seq x y z
N MET A 1 -19.05 -11.18 44.17
CA MET A 1 -18.17 -11.57 43.05
C MET A 1 -18.31 -10.64 41.83
N SER A 2 -18.81 -9.42 42.00
CA SER A 2 -19.22 -8.53 40.89
C SER A 2 -18.19 -7.44 40.54
N GLY A 3 -17.19 -7.20 41.41
CA GLY A 3 -16.16 -6.18 41.20
C GLY A 3 -15.02 -6.62 40.27
N LEU A 4 -14.64 -7.91 40.28
CA LEU A 4 -13.56 -8.45 39.44
C LEU A 4 -13.89 -8.42 37.94
N LEU A 5 -15.13 -8.75 37.57
CA LEU A 5 -15.60 -8.69 36.17
C LEU A 5 -15.65 -7.25 35.63
N ARG A 6 -16.00 -6.29 36.48
CA ARG A 6 -16.01 -4.86 36.10
C ARG A 6 -14.59 -4.32 35.89
N GLY A 7 -13.63 -4.68 36.75
CA GLY A 7 -12.22 -4.31 36.58
C GLY A 7 -11.58 -4.93 35.35
N PHE A 8 -11.87 -6.21 35.06
CA PHE A 8 -11.38 -6.87 33.84
C PHE A 8 -11.96 -6.26 32.57
N GLY A 9 -13.26 -5.92 32.54
CA GLY A 9 -13.89 -5.25 31.40
C GLY A 9 -13.31 -3.86 31.13
N LEU A 10 -13.01 -3.09 32.19
CA LEU A 10 -12.34 -1.79 32.11
C LEU A 10 -10.92 -1.85 31.56
N PHE A 11 -10.22 -2.97 31.73
CA PHE A 11 -8.87 -3.18 31.18
C PHE A 11 -8.90 -3.79 29.77
N LEU A 12 -9.83 -4.70 29.49
CA LEU A 12 -9.97 -5.38 28.20
C LEU A 12 -10.41 -4.42 27.09
N LEU A 13 -11.32 -3.49 27.35
CA LEU A 13 -11.84 -2.57 26.34
C LEU A 13 -10.79 -1.58 25.78
N PRO A 14 -9.99 -0.87 26.59
CA PRO A 14 -8.91 -0.04 26.07
C PRO A 14 -7.79 -0.86 25.43
N LEU A 15 -7.50 -2.06 25.94
CA LEU A 15 -6.51 -2.96 25.33
C LEU A 15 -6.97 -3.46 23.95
N CYS A 16 -8.25 -3.81 23.80
CA CYS A 16 -8.85 -4.20 22.52
C CYS A 16 -8.88 -3.03 21.52
N GLY A 17 -9.15 -1.80 21.98
CA GLY A 17 -9.11 -0.59 21.15
C GLY A 17 -7.70 -0.23 20.66
N TRP A 18 -6.69 -0.44 21.51
CA TRP A 18 -5.28 -0.25 21.15
C TRP A 18 -4.81 -1.29 20.11
N LEU A 19 -5.10 -2.56 20.35
CA LEU A 19 -4.74 -3.66 19.43
C LEU A 19 -5.42 -3.53 18.05
N ALA A 20 -6.68 -3.07 18.01
CA ALA A 20 -7.36 -2.79 16.76
C ALA A 20 -6.71 -1.62 16.00
N GLY A 21 -6.21 -0.61 16.71
CA GLY A 21 -5.43 0.49 16.15
C GLY A 21 -4.11 0.03 15.53
N ASP A 22 -3.36 -0.83 16.23
CA ASP A 22 -2.10 -1.40 15.72
C ASP A 22 -2.31 -2.25 14.45
N ALA A 23 -3.38 -3.05 14.39
CA ALA A 23 -3.71 -3.85 13.21
C ALA A 23 -4.09 -2.98 12.00
N VAL A 24 -4.88 -1.92 12.22
CA VAL A 24 -5.24 -0.95 11.16
C VAL A 24 -4.01 -0.15 10.70
N GLN A 25 -3.14 0.24 11.63
CA GLN A 25 -1.92 0.95 11.31
C GLN A 25 -0.93 0.07 10.54
N ALA A 26 -0.75 -1.20 10.94
CA ALA A 26 0.07 -2.17 10.23
C ALA A 26 -0.45 -2.43 8.80
N ARG A 27 -1.76 -2.50 8.61
CA ARG A 27 -2.35 -2.64 7.27
C ARG A 27 -2.06 -1.42 6.39
N THR A 28 -2.11 -0.23 6.98
CA THR A 28 -1.88 1.03 6.28
C THR A 28 -0.41 1.20 5.90
N THR A 29 0.53 0.82 6.77
CA THR A 29 1.97 0.85 6.44
C THR A 29 2.33 -0.13 5.33
N LEU A 30 1.74 -1.33 5.33
CA LEU A 30 1.90 -2.30 4.24
C LEU A 30 1.37 -1.77 2.90
N HIS A 31 0.23 -1.10 2.92
CA HIS A 31 -0.35 -0.47 1.73
C HIS A 31 0.54 0.64 1.17
N LEU A 32 1.07 1.50 2.04
CA LEU A 32 2.02 2.55 1.66
C LEU A 32 3.30 1.97 1.06
N ALA A 33 3.86 0.92 1.68
CA ALA A 33 5.04 0.25 1.18
C ALA A 33 4.80 -0.38 -0.21
N ALA A 34 3.61 -0.96 -0.43
CA ALA A 34 3.24 -1.52 -1.73
C ALA A 34 3.13 -0.44 -2.83
N LEU A 35 2.55 0.72 -2.51
CA LEU A 35 2.49 1.86 -3.44
C LEU A 35 3.88 2.42 -3.75
N GLN A 36 4.75 2.56 -2.74
CA GLN A 36 6.13 3.02 -2.95
C GLN A 36 6.91 2.06 -3.85
N ARG A 37 6.85 0.75 -3.58
CA ARG A 37 7.48 -0.27 -4.43
C ARG A 37 6.96 -0.22 -5.87
N THR A 38 5.66 0.01 -6.04
CA THR A 38 5.05 0.14 -7.37
C THR A 38 5.63 1.35 -8.12
N ILE A 39 5.73 2.51 -7.46
CA ILE A 39 6.31 3.73 -8.05
C ILE A 39 7.79 3.51 -8.44
N GLU A 40 8.59 2.93 -7.53
CA GLU A 40 10.00 2.62 -7.80
C GLU A 40 10.14 1.69 -9.01
N LEU A 41 9.28 0.68 -9.09
CA LEU A 41 9.24 -0.28 -10.19
C LEU A 41 8.87 0.43 -11.52
N LEU A 42 7.82 1.26 -11.55
CA LEU A 42 7.46 2.04 -12.74
C LEU A 42 8.59 2.98 -13.19
N GLN A 43 9.24 3.67 -12.25
CA GLN A 43 10.36 4.57 -12.54
C GLN A 43 11.55 3.81 -13.13
N ARG A 44 11.84 2.62 -12.61
CA ARG A 44 12.93 1.77 -13.08
C ARG A 44 12.64 1.19 -14.47
N ILE A 45 11.41 0.72 -14.71
CA ILE A 45 10.97 0.31 -16.05
C ILE A 45 11.10 1.47 -17.03
N ARG A 46 10.66 2.67 -16.66
CA ARG A 46 10.77 3.86 -17.52
C ARG A 46 12.23 4.15 -17.88
N GLN A 47 13.13 4.16 -16.90
CA GLN A 47 14.56 4.40 -17.14
C GLN A 47 15.17 3.36 -18.09
N GLU A 48 14.81 2.09 -17.92
CA GLU A 48 15.35 0.98 -18.73
C GLU A 48 14.77 0.98 -20.16
N ILE A 49 13.48 1.31 -20.33
CA ILE A 49 12.87 1.53 -21.64
C ILE A 49 13.51 2.75 -22.34
N GLN A 50 13.83 3.80 -21.59
CA GLN A 50 14.46 5.02 -22.11
C GLN A 50 15.92 4.82 -22.52
N TYR A 51 16.70 4.04 -21.76
CA TYR A 51 18.14 3.84 -22.00
C TYR A 51 18.47 2.63 -22.89
N ARG A 52 17.71 1.52 -22.83
CA ARG A 52 18.19 0.20 -23.30
C ARG A 52 17.07 -0.69 -23.85
N ARG A 53 16.25 -0.14 -24.74
CA ARG A 53 14.98 -0.61 -25.36
C ARG A 53 14.83 -2.09 -25.84
N ALA A 54 15.68 -3.05 -25.48
CA ALA A 54 15.63 -4.40 -26.09
C ALA A 54 15.22 -5.55 -25.17
N ASP A 55 15.34 -5.46 -23.83
CA ASP A 55 15.22 -6.69 -23.02
C ASP A 55 14.35 -6.54 -21.75
N LEU A 56 13.04 -6.32 -21.96
CA LEU A 56 12.01 -6.40 -20.92
C LEU A 56 12.06 -7.71 -20.13
N GLN A 57 12.54 -8.79 -20.76
CA GLN A 57 12.67 -10.12 -20.14
C GLN A 57 13.85 -10.19 -19.16
N SER A 58 14.99 -9.58 -19.48
CA SER A 58 16.12 -9.42 -18.57
C SER A 58 15.76 -8.53 -17.38
N LEU A 59 15.02 -7.44 -17.62
CA LEU A 59 14.51 -6.58 -16.56
C LEU A 59 13.58 -7.32 -15.60
N TYR A 60 12.65 -8.12 -16.13
CA TYR A 60 11.80 -8.98 -15.32
C TYR A 60 12.62 -9.96 -14.47
N ARG A 61 13.63 -10.63 -15.05
CA ARG A 61 14.53 -11.52 -14.30
C ARG A 61 15.30 -10.78 -13.21
N GLN A 62 15.70 -9.54 -13.44
CA GLN A 62 16.39 -8.74 -12.44
C GLN A 62 15.45 -8.32 -11.30
N LEU A 63 14.23 -7.86 -11.61
CA LEU A 63 13.21 -7.52 -10.61
C LEU A 63 12.80 -8.74 -9.77
N CYS A 64 12.71 -9.92 -10.38
CA CYS A 64 12.49 -11.19 -9.70
C CYS A 64 13.64 -11.57 -8.74
N ARG A 65 14.89 -11.25 -9.10
CA ARG A 65 16.05 -11.46 -8.21
C ARG A 65 16.11 -10.45 -7.07
N GLU A 66 15.59 -9.25 -7.27
CA GLU A 66 15.52 -8.20 -6.26
C GLU A 66 14.28 -8.34 -5.34
N ASP A 67 13.50 -9.42 -5.48
CA ASP A 67 12.23 -9.68 -4.74
C ASP A 67 11.21 -8.51 -4.84
N LEU A 68 11.33 -7.69 -5.88
CA LEU A 68 10.41 -6.58 -6.16
C LEU A 68 9.13 -7.08 -6.82
N VAL A 69 9.17 -8.25 -7.44
CA VAL A 69 8.10 -8.84 -8.24
C VAL A 69 7.95 -10.33 -7.92
N PRO A 70 6.72 -10.86 -7.77
CA PRO A 70 6.52 -12.30 -7.62
C PRO A 70 7.00 -13.04 -8.88
N GLN A 71 7.83 -14.07 -8.68
CA GLN A 71 8.33 -14.92 -9.74
C GLN A 71 7.18 -15.72 -10.37
N ILE A 72 6.66 -15.25 -11.50
CA ILE A 72 5.73 -15.99 -12.35
C ILE A 72 6.55 -16.81 -13.37
N PRO A 73 6.45 -18.15 -13.37
CA PRO A 73 7.13 -18.99 -14.35
C PRO A 73 6.59 -18.71 -15.75
N GLY A 74 7.46 -18.26 -16.67
CA GLY A 74 7.09 -17.89 -18.04
C GLY A 74 6.32 -16.57 -18.17
N GLY A 75 6.12 -15.83 -17.08
CA GLY A 75 5.43 -14.54 -17.09
C GLY A 75 6.26 -13.43 -17.72
N THR A 76 5.58 -12.50 -18.38
CA THR A 76 6.16 -11.21 -18.80
C THR A 76 5.74 -10.11 -17.83
N LEU A 77 6.38 -8.94 -17.89
CA LEU A 77 5.94 -7.75 -17.13
C LEU A 77 4.46 -7.39 -17.36
N GLN A 78 3.88 -7.81 -18.49
CA GLN A 78 2.47 -7.57 -18.81
C GLN A 78 1.48 -8.41 -17.96
N GLN A 79 1.95 -9.52 -17.37
CA GLN A 79 1.15 -10.46 -16.59
C GLN A 79 1.41 -10.36 -15.09
N LEU A 80 2.04 -9.26 -14.66
CA LEU A 80 2.40 -9.05 -13.27
C LEU A 80 1.11 -8.90 -12.44
N PRO A 81 0.92 -9.68 -11.37
CA PRO A 81 -0.28 -9.56 -10.57
C PRO A 81 -0.17 -8.29 -9.73
N ALA A 82 -1.24 -7.50 -9.71
CA ALA A 82 -1.29 -6.33 -8.84
C ALA A 82 -1.17 -6.76 -7.36
N PRO A 83 -0.35 -6.08 -6.54
CA PRO A 83 -0.19 -6.41 -5.13
C PRO A 83 -1.53 -6.43 -4.39
N GLU A 84 -1.77 -7.47 -3.60
CA GLU A 84 -2.99 -7.63 -2.78
C GLU A 84 -3.19 -6.50 -1.77
N GLN A 85 -2.10 -5.79 -1.43
CA GLN A 85 -2.15 -4.66 -0.53
C GLN A 85 -2.78 -3.43 -1.20
N LEU A 86 -2.79 -3.32 -2.53
CA LEU A 86 -3.41 -2.20 -3.25
C LEU A 86 -4.94 -2.27 -3.20
N SER A 87 -5.57 -1.11 -3.22
CA SER A 87 -7.02 -0.97 -3.35
C SER A 87 -7.50 -1.45 -4.72
N ALA A 88 -8.78 -1.78 -4.84
CA ALA A 88 -9.35 -2.25 -6.11
C ALA A 88 -9.08 -1.27 -7.29
N ALA A 89 -9.19 0.04 -7.05
CA ALA A 89 -8.93 1.06 -8.06
C ALA A 89 -7.46 1.10 -8.49
N GLU A 90 -6.54 1.03 -7.53
CA GLU A 90 -5.09 0.98 -7.81
C GLU A 90 -4.69 -0.31 -8.53
N ARG A 91 -5.30 -1.45 -8.18
CA ARG A 91 -5.06 -2.74 -8.85
C ARG A 91 -5.50 -2.72 -10.32
N VAL A 92 -6.61 -2.06 -10.61
CA VAL A 92 -7.07 -1.84 -12.00
C VAL A 92 -6.07 -0.95 -12.73
N CYS A 93 -5.72 0.20 -12.14
CA CYS A 93 -4.74 1.13 -12.72
C CYS A 93 -3.37 0.45 -12.96
N PHE A 94 -2.95 -0.42 -12.06
CA PHE A 94 -1.73 -1.21 -12.18
C PHE A 94 -1.83 -2.16 -13.37
N THR A 95 -2.85 -3.00 -13.41
CA THR A 95 -3.05 -3.96 -14.50
C THR A 95 -3.10 -3.26 -15.86
N GLU A 96 -3.83 -2.15 -15.97
CA GLU A 96 -3.89 -1.35 -17.20
C GLU A 96 -2.52 -0.79 -17.62
N CYS A 97 -1.74 -0.28 -16.67
CA CYS A 97 -0.40 0.24 -16.93
C CYS A 97 0.52 -0.86 -17.49
N PHE A 98 0.56 -2.02 -16.82
CA PHE A 98 1.48 -3.12 -17.14
C PHE A 98 1.06 -3.92 -18.37
N CYS A 99 -0.24 -4.17 -18.59
CA CYS A 99 -0.75 -4.87 -19.79
C CYS A 99 -0.46 -4.12 -21.10
N GLY A 100 -0.26 -2.79 -21.03
CA GLY A 100 0.11 -1.99 -22.18
C GLY A 100 1.61 -2.00 -22.50
N ILE A 101 2.48 -2.48 -21.60
CA ILE A 101 3.94 -2.35 -21.74
C ILE A 101 4.43 -3.16 -22.95
N GLY A 102 5.16 -2.49 -23.84
CA GLY A 102 5.76 -3.09 -25.04
C GLY A 102 4.84 -3.13 -26.27
N ARG A 103 3.69 -2.43 -26.24
CA ARG A 103 2.79 -2.29 -27.40
C ARG A 103 3.05 -1.03 -28.22
N ALA A 104 3.55 0.04 -27.59
CA ALA A 104 3.84 1.30 -28.26
C ALA A 104 5.35 1.59 -28.34
N GLU A 105 5.71 2.69 -28.99
CA GLU A 105 7.10 3.13 -29.03
C GLU A 105 7.62 3.53 -27.64
N ALA A 106 8.92 3.35 -27.37
CA ALA A 106 9.52 3.64 -26.06
C ALA A 106 9.29 5.06 -25.58
N ALA A 107 9.28 6.05 -26.48
CA ALA A 107 8.99 7.43 -26.11
C ALA A 107 7.54 7.56 -25.57
N GLN A 108 6.59 6.96 -26.27
CA GLN A 108 5.18 6.93 -25.88
C GLN A 108 4.94 6.07 -24.62
N GLU A 109 5.63 4.94 -24.49
CA GLU A 109 5.63 4.11 -23.28
C GLU A 109 6.22 4.88 -22.08
N CYS A 110 7.31 5.63 -22.27
CA CYS A 110 7.90 6.45 -21.21
C CYS A 110 6.95 7.56 -20.75
N GLU A 111 6.26 8.21 -21.68
CA GLU A 111 5.26 9.23 -21.36
C GLU A 111 4.08 8.62 -20.60
N ARG A 112 3.57 7.47 -21.08
CA ARG A 112 2.49 6.73 -20.41
C ARG A 112 2.89 6.28 -19.01
N LEU A 113 4.10 5.75 -18.83
CA LEU A 113 4.64 5.39 -17.53
C LEU A 113 4.80 6.59 -16.62
N SER A 114 5.22 7.75 -17.15
CA SER A 114 5.32 8.99 -16.39
C SER A 114 3.94 9.45 -15.89
N TYR A 115 2.92 9.38 -16.74
CA TYR A 115 1.54 9.68 -16.35
C TYR A 115 1.05 8.77 -15.22
N TYR A 116 1.25 7.45 -15.34
CA TYR A 116 0.86 6.51 -14.29
C TYR A 116 1.68 6.68 -13.01
N THR A 117 2.97 7.04 -13.11
CA THR A 117 3.83 7.31 -11.95
C THR A 117 3.26 8.44 -11.11
N VAL A 118 2.88 9.57 -11.73
CA VAL A 118 2.25 10.70 -11.03
C VAL A 118 0.93 10.30 -10.38
N ARG A 119 0.15 9.46 -11.06
CA ARG A 119 -1.13 8.97 -10.51
C ARG A 119 -0.93 8.08 -9.27
N PHE A 120 0.07 7.19 -9.29
CA PHE A 120 0.42 6.38 -8.11
C PHE A 120 1.02 7.22 -6.98
N GLU A 121 1.77 8.28 -7.29
CA GLU A 121 2.25 9.24 -6.30
C GLU A 121 1.11 9.98 -5.60
N ASP A 122 0.05 10.36 -6.32
CA ASP A 122 -1.15 10.95 -5.73
C ASP A 122 -1.87 9.96 -4.80
N TYR A 123 -2.04 8.69 -5.23
CA TYR A 123 -2.57 7.63 -4.37
C TYR A 123 -1.72 7.45 -3.10
N LEU A 124 -0.39 7.45 -3.22
CA LEU A 124 0.51 7.37 -2.08
C LEU A 124 0.33 8.56 -1.13
N GLN A 125 0.24 9.78 -1.64
CA GLN A 125 0.02 10.97 -0.82
C GLN A 125 -1.36 10.95 -0.15
N GLN A 126 -2.40 10.47 -0.83
CA GLN A 126 -3.74 10.33 -0.29
C GLN A 126 -3.79 9.26 0.82
N ALA A 127 -3.17 8.11 0.59
CA ALA A 127 -3.03 7.05 1.58
C ALA A 127 -2.22 7.54 2.81
N ARG A 128 -1.14 8.30 2.61
CA ARG A 128 -0.35 8.91 3.71
C ARG A 128 -1.17 9.91 4.50
N ARG A 129 -1.92 10.80 3.85
CA ARG A 129 -2.79 11.76 4.53
C ARG A 129 -3.87 11.05 5.35
N THR A 130 -4.43 9.97 4.81
CA THR A 130 -5.41 9.13 5.53
C THR A 130 -4.77 8.43 6.72
N ALA A 131 -3.57 7.88 6.56
CA ALA A 131 -2.79 7.27 7.64
C ALA A 131 -2.45 8.28 8.74
N GLN A 132 -2.03 9.50 8.39
CA GLN A 132 -1.74 10.56 9.36
C GLN A 132 -2.98 11.02 10.12
N ARG A 133 -4.12 11.17 9.44
CA ARG A 133 -5.40 11.44 10.10
C ARG A 133 -5.74 10.31 11.08
N GLN A 134 -5.58 9.07 10.65
CA GLN A 134 -5.81 7.88 11.47
C GLN A 134 -4.76 7.66 12.56
N ALA A 135 -3.58 8.27 12.50
CA ALA A 135 -2.59 8.25 13.59
C ALA A 135 -2.79 9.41 14.58
N GLY A 136 -3.35 10.54 14.13
CA GLY A 136 -3.75 11.65 14.99
C GLY A 136 -5.06 11.42 15.77
N LEU A 137 -5.93 10.55 15.27
CA LEU A 137 -7.23 10.18 15.88
C LEU A 137 -7.17 9.21 17.09
N PRO A 138 -6.35 8.14 17.15
CA PRO A 138 -6.39 7.12 18.20
C PRO A 138 -5.84 7.63 19.53
N HIS A 139 -4.88 8.55 19.51
CA HIS A 139 -4.40 9.17 20.75
C HIS A 139 -5.49 10.02 21.42
N ARG A 140 -6.37 10.66 20.63
CA ARG A 140 -7.47 11.48 21.17
C ARG A 140 -8.73 10.67 21.46
N LEU A 141 -9.04 9.63 20.69
CA LEU A 141 -10.21 8.77 20.91
C LEU A 141 -9.97 7.69 21.96
N GLY A 142 -8.74 7.18 22.12
CA GLY A 142 -8.38 6.27 23.22
C GLY A 142 -8.40 6.97 24.58
N LEU A 143 -7.87 8.19 24.67
CA LEU A 143 -7.93 9.02 25.88
C LEU A 143 -9.35 9.56 26.14
N ALA A 144 -10.05 10.12 25.14
CA ALA A 144 -11.39 10.66 25.35
C ALA A 144 -12.46 9.57 25.52
N GLY A 145 -12.33 8.43 24.82
CA GLY A 145 -13.23 7.28 24.97
C GLY A 145 -13.09 6.60 26.32
N GLY A 146 -11.86 6.47 26.84
CA GLY A 146 -11.63 5.97 28.21
C GLY A 146 -12.19 6.91 29.28
N MET A 147 -12.08 8.22 29.08
CA MET A 147 -12.52 9.23 30.06
C MET A 147 -14.05 9.41 30.08
N MET A 148 -14.72 9.34 28.92
CA MET A 148 -16.20 9.40 28.83
C MET A 148 -16.89 8.15 29.39
N LEU A 149 -16.31 6.97 29.22
CA LEU A 149 -16.89 5.72 29.76
C LEU A 149 -16.62 5.55 31.27
N ALA A 150 -15.52 6.11 31.80
CA ALA A 150 -15.29 6.17 33.25
C ALA A 150 -16.34 7.02 33.98
N LEU A 151 -16.84 8.08 33.34
CA LEU A 151 -17.93 8.91 33.88
C LEU A 151 -19.31 8.23 33.80
N LEU A 152 -19.50 7.27 32.89
CA LEU A 152 -20.75 6.49 32.77
C LEU A 152 -20.82 5.31 33.77
N PHE A 153 -19.68 4.91 34.34
CA PHE A 153 -19.56 3.78 35.27
C PHE A 153 -19.21 4.17 36.72
N LEU A 154 -18.96 5.47 36.98
CA LEU A 154 -18.85 6.07 38.32
C LEU A 154 -20.24 6.42 38.85
#